data_AF-A0A952JNK9-F1
#
_entry.id   AF-A0A952JNK9-F1
#
_cell.length_a   1.000
_cell.length_b   1.000
_cell.length_c   1.000
_cell.angle_alpha   90.00
_cell.angle_beta   90.00
_cell.angle_gamma   90.00
#
_symmetry.space_group_name_H-M   'P 1'
#
loop_
_entity.id
_entity.type
_entity.pdbx_description
1 polymer ?
#
loop_
_entity_poly.entity_id
_entity_poly.type
_entity_poly.pdbx_seq_one_letter_code
_entity_poly.pdbx_strand_id
1 'polypeptide(L)'
;MKKIIFILLLCPLVILAQRNPKFENDTLYTSGGYKIYKGKILVFAEGTGKNGNFRFAKIRGNDAPGILANKAVIVEEVSDFKISGLGNVWIRIHGELTTNNGKRKRINFNLAFDKAIEGFQGMAPELIVPEEFKNKSQNSAADEIVKLYKLYQDGVISKEEFEARKKKLLEQ
;
A
#
# COMPACT_ATOMS: atom_id res chain seq x y z
N MET A 1 -19.12 38.04 32.42
CA MET A 1 -18.73 36.62 32.27
C MET A 1 -19.67 35.89 31.30
N LYS A 2 -19.71 36.28 30.01
CA LYS A 2 -20.59 35.65 28.99
C LYS A 2 -19.95 35.54 27.59
N LYS A 3 -18.65 35.82 27.44
CA LYS A 3 -17.97 35.84 26.13
C LYS A 3 -16.88 34.77 25.95
N ILE A 4 -16.70 33.85 26.91
CA ILE A 4 -15.66 32.81 26.84
C ILE A 4 -16.20 31.47 26.28
N ILE A 5 -17.52 31.30 26.18
CA ILE A 5 -18.14 30.00 25.83
C ILE A 5 -18.04 29.68 24.32
N PHE A 6 -17.70 30.64 23.44
CA PHE A 6 -17.73 30.41 21.99
C PHE A 6 -16.48 29.73 21.39
N ILE A 7 -15.38 29.58 22.15
CA ILE A 7 -14.13 29.01 21.61
C ILE A 7 -14.12 27.46 21.64
N LEU A 8 -14.98 26.83 22.46
CA LEU A 8 -15.04 25.36 22.56
C LEU A 8 -15.87 24.68 21.46
N LEU A 9 -16.62 25.43 20.64
CA LEU A 9 -17.47 24.89 19.57
C LEU A 9 -16.75 24.68 18.22
N LEU A 10 -15.49 25.10 18.09
CA LEU A 10 -14.66 24.89 16.89
C LEU A 10 -13.85 23.58 16.92
N CYS A 11 -13.97 22.78 17.98
CA CYS A 11 -13.14 21.59 18.20
C CYS A 11 -13.64 20.22 17.65
N PRO A 12 -14.67 20.06 16.80
CA PRO A 12 -14.87 18.78 16.13
C PRO A 12 -14.11 18.64 14.79
N LEU A 13 -13.41 19.68 14.30
CA LEU A 13 -12.82 19.66 12.94
C LEU A 13 -11.40 19.09 12.83
N VAL A 14 -10.74 18.72 13.93
CA VAL A 14 -9.33 18.27 13.90
C VAL A 14 -9.16 16.74 13.90
N ILE A 15 -10.24 15.95 13.85
CA ILE A 15 -10.15 14.47 14.01
C ILE A 15 -10.10 13.71 12.67
N LEU A 16 -10.04 14.40 11.53
CA LEU A 16 -9.46 13.79 10.33
C LEU A 16 -7.94 13.79 10.47
N ALA A 17 -7.45 13.04 11.46
CA ALA A 17 -6.04 12.71 11.58
C ALA A 17 -5.60 12.11 10.26
N GLN A 18 -4.73 12.82 9.53
CA GLN A 18 -4.05 12.30 8.35
C GLN A 18 -3.40 10.98 8.76
N ARG A 19 -3.92 9.86 8.27
CA ARG A 19 -3.42 8.52 8.57
C ARG A 19 -2.13 8.30 7.79
N ASN A 20 -1.07 8.99 8.21
CA ASN A 20 0.26 8.77 7.68
C ASN A 20 0.78 7.43 8.18
N PRO A 21 1.46 6.66 7.31
CA PRO A 21 2.02 5.40 7.74
C PRO A 21 3.12 5.64 8.77
N LYS A 22 3.16 4.82 9.80
CA LYS A 22 4.11 4.96 10.91
C LYS A 22 4.50 3.63 11.51
N PHE A 23 5.68 3.58 12.11
CA PHE A 23 6.21 2.42 12.79
C PHE A 23 6.51 2.76 14.24
N GLU A 24 5.77 2.16 15.17
CA GLU A 24 5.84 2.43 16.61
C GLU A 24 5.62 1.11 17.37
N ASN A 25 6.42 0.85 18.40
CA ASN A 25 6.29 -0.32 19.28
C ASN A 25 6.19 -1.64 18.47
N ASP A 26 7.16 -1.87 17.57
CA ASP A 26 7.24 -3.04 16.69
C ASP A 26 6.00 -3.29 15.82
N THR A 27 5.19 -2.26 15.62
CA THR A 27 3.95 -2.31 14.85
C THR A 27 3.99 -1.25 13.74
N LEU A 28 3.82 -1.71 12.51
CA LEU A 28 3.54 -0.85 11.37
C LEU A 28 2.04 -0.56 11.30
N TYR A 29 1.71 0.72 11.18
CA TYR A 29 0.37 1.23 10.87
C TYR A 29 0.42 1.75 9.43
N THR A 30 -0.37 1.17 8.53
CA THR A 30 -0.45 1.60 7.13
C THR A 30 -1.36 2.81 6.94
N SER A 31 -1.35 3.40 5.76
CA SER A 31 -2.20 4.57 5.45
C SER A 31 -3.70 4.23 5.56
N GLY A 32 -4.08 3.03 5.13
CA GLY A 32 -5.43 2.48 5.29
C GLY A 32 -5.78 2.06 6.74
N GLY A 33 -4.83 2.16 7.69
CA GLY A 33 -5.02 1.74 9.08
C GLY A 33 -4.84 0.25 9.32
N TYR A 34 -4.36 -0.52 8.34
CA TYR A 34 -3.95 -1.90 8.53
C TYR A 34 -2.75 -1.96 9.46
N LYS A 35 -2.66 -3.01 10.28
CA LYS A 35 -1.54 -3.20 11.21
C LYS A 35 -0.74 -4.45 10.87
N ILE A 36 0.58 -4.30 10.80
CA ILE A 36 1.53 -5.39 10.63
C ILE A 36 2.44 -5.41 11.85
N TYR A 37 2.43 -6.54 12.58
CA TYR A 37 3.16 -6.75 13.82
C TYR A 37 3.49 -8.25 13.97
N LYS A 38 4.36 -8.60 14.92
CA LYS A 38 4.73 -9.99 15.19
C LYS A 38 3.51 -10.89 15.44
N GLY A 39 3.47 -12.04 14.78
CA GLY A 39 2.36 -13.00 14.83
C GLY A 39 1.23 -12.70 13.83
N LYS A 40 1.23 -11.53 13.18
CA LYS A 40 0.25 -11.22 12.13
C LYS A 40 0.50 -12.12 10.91
N ILE A 41 -0.59 -12.62 10.34
CA ILE A 41 -0.56 -13.39 9.09
C ILE A 41 -0.73 -12.42 7.91
N LEU A 42 0.23 -12.42 7.01
CA LEU A 42 0.20 -11.72 5.73
C LEU A 42 -0.15 -12.72 4.63
N VAL A 43 -1.26 -12.49 3.94
CA VAL A 43 -1.72 -13.35 2.84
C VAL A 43 -1.42 -12.67 1.51
N PHE A 44 -0.72 -13.35 0.63
CA PHE A 44 -0.28 -12.81 -0.66
C PHE A 44 -1.12 -13.36 -1.80
N ALA A 45 -1.42 -12.48 -2.77
CA ALA A 45 -2.04 -12.84 -4.04
C ALA A 45 -0.96 -13.27 -5.06
N GLU A 46 -1.30 -13.25 -6.35
CA GLU A 46 -0.32 -13.39 -7.43
C GLU A 46 0.57 -12.14 -7.54
N GLY A 47 1.84 -12.35 -7.92
CA GLY A 47 2.76 -11.25 -8.18
C GLY A 47 2.39 -10.51 -9.48
N THR A 48 2.45 -9.18 -9.46
CA THR A 48 2.05 -8.33 -10.62
C THR A 48 3.20 -7.99 -11.56
N GLY A 49 4.40 -8.46 -11.27
CA GLY A 49 5.60 -8.27 -12.06
C GLY A 49 5.75 -9.30 -13.17
N LYS A 50 6.84 -9.17 -13.93
CA LYS A 50 7.19 -10.12 -14.98
C LYS A 50 7.32 -11.53 -14.39
N ASN A 51 6.76 -12.53 -15.09
CA ASN A 51 6.80 -13.94 -14.71
C ASN A 51 6.19 -14.24 -13.32
N GLY A 52 5.18 -13.48 -12.89
CA GLY A 52 4.53 -13.68 -11.58
C GLY A 52 5.37 -13.21 -10.39
N ASN A 53 6.43 -12.44 -10.64
CA ASN A 53 7.26 -11.87 -9.57
C ASN A 53 6.53 -10.74 -8.85
N PHE A 54 6.83 -10.54 -7.58
CA PHE A 54 6.28 -9.44 -6.80
C PHE A 54 7.00 -8.13 -7.09
N ARG A 55 6.24 -7.05 -7.29
CA ARG A 55 6.77 -5.69 -7.46
C ARG A 55 6.94 -4.98 -6.13
N PHE A 56 6.05 -5.26 -5.18
CA PHE A 56 5.93 -4.55 -3.91
C PHE A 56 6.42 -5.40 -2.72
N ALA A 57 6.57 -6.71 -2.87
CA ALA A 57 7.23 -7.59 -1.90
C ALA A 57 8.56 -8.14 -2.45
N LYS A 58 9.67 -7.43 -2.23
CA LYS A 58 10.98 -7.81 -2.79
C LYS A 58 11.73 -8.73 -1.84
N ILE A 59 11.87 -9.99 -2.26
CA ILE A 59 12.65 -11.01 -1.54
C ILE A 59 14.09 -10.57 -1.31
N ARG A 60 14.61 -10.87 -0.12
CA ARG A 60 16.01 -10.72 0.26
C ARG A 60 16.65 -12.11 0.38
N GLY A 61 17.81 -12.29 -0.24
CA GLY A 61 18.54 -13.56 -0.26
C GLY A 61 18.31 -14.35 -1.55
N ASN A 62 18.40 -15.68 -1.46
CA ASN A 62 18.45 -16.58 -2.62
C ASN A 62 17.10 -17.22 -2.98
N ASP A 63 16.03 -16.81 -2.30
CA ASP A 63 14.69 -17.33 -2.58
C ASP A 63 14.13 -16.77 -3.90
N ALA A 64 13.30 -17.59 -4.56
CA ALA A 64 12.68 -17.20 -5.82
C ALA A 64 11.80 -15.94 -5.64
N PRO A 65 11.85 -14.94 -6.53
CA PRO A 65 11.09 -13.70 -6.34
C PRO A 65 9.56 -13.88 -6.32
N GLY A 66 9.03 -14.92 -6.96
CA GLY A 66 7.61 -15.31 -6.96
C GLY A 66 7.20 -16.23 -5.81
N ILE A 67 8.08 -16.54 -4.86
CA ILE A 67 7.83 -17.58 -3.84
C ILE A 67 6.61 -17.33 -2.97
N LEU A 68 6.17 -16.08 -2.83
CA LEU A 68 5.03 -15.67 -1.99
C LEU A 68 3.66 -15.94 -2.64
N ALA A 69 3.60 -16.27 -3.94
CA ALA A 69 2.34 -16.40 -4.68
C ALA A 69 1.37 -17.38 -3.99
N ASN A 70 0.16 -16.88 -3.70
CA ASN A 70 -0.93 -17.60 -3.04
C ASN A 70 -0.55 -18.26 -1.71
N LYS A 71 0.33 -17.63 -0.93
CA LYS A 71 0.80 -18.15 0.36
C LYS A 71 0.62 -17.16 1.50
N ALA A 72 0.77 -17.70 2.70
CA ALA A 72 0.74 -16.95 3.94
C ALA A 72 2.13 -16.90 4.58
N VAL A 73 2.46 -15.73 5.12
CA VAL A 73 3.65 -15.49 5.95
C VAL A 73 3.21 -15.08 7.34
N ILE A 74 3.70 -15.77 8.36
CA ILE A 74 3.57 -15.36 9.75
C ILE A 74 4.72 -14.41 10.06
N VAL A 75 4.42 -13.18 10.48
CA VAL A 75 5.44 -12.17 10.79
C VAL A 75 6.17 -12.56 12.07
N GLU A 76 7.50 -12.65 12.02
CA GLU A 76 8.35 -12.86 13.19
C GLU A 76 8.91 -11.52 13.71
N GLU A 77 9.26 -10.62 12.80
CA GLU A 77 9.82 -9.29 13.08
C GLU A 77 9.43 -8.30 11.97
N VAL A 78 9.29 -7.05 12.36
CA VAL A 78 9.09 -5.90 11.48
C VAL A 78 10.17 -4.87 11.80
N SER A 79 10.93 -4.43 10.82
CA SER A 79 12.06 -3.50 11.02
C SER A 79 12.34 -2.63 9.80
N ASP A 80 13.31 -1.73 9.88
CA ASP A 80 13.76 -0.88 8.76
C ASP A 80 12.65 -0.08 8.05
N PHE A 81 11.72 0.50 8.82
CA PHE A 81 10.73 1.42 8.25
C PHE A 81 11.42 2.62 7.59
N LYS A 82 11.11 2.86 6.32
CA LYS A 82 11.74 3.91 5.51
C LYS A 82 10.71 4.58 4.61
N ILE A 83 10.79 5.91 4.54
CA ILE A 83 10.08 6.75 3.58
C ILE A 83 11.13 7.32 2.63
N SER A 84 11.00 7.09 1.33
CA SER A 84 11.88 7.71 0.33
C SER A 84 11.50 9.17 0.10
N GLY A 85 12.42 9.99 -0.40
CA GLY A 85 12.14 11.39 -0.75
C GLY A 85 11.06 11.58 -1.83
N LEU A 86 10.69 10.51 -2.54
CA LEU A 86 9.58 10.46 -3.51
C LEU A 86 8.28 9.88 -2.89
N GLY A 87 8.22 9.77 -1.56
CA GLY A 87 7.06 9.24 -0.84
C GLY A 87 6.89 7.73 -0.89
N ASN A 88 7.85 6.95 -1.42
CA ASN A 88 7.73 5.49 -1.39
C ASN A 88 8.01 4.98 0.02
N VAL A 89 7.03 4.31 0.62
CA VAL A 89 7.16 3.77 1.97
C VAL A 89 7.36 2.26 1.92
N TRP A 90 8.31 1.79 2.72
CA TRP A 90 8.68 0.38 2.78
C TRP A 90 9.12 -0.02 4.18
N ILE A 91 9.01 -1.32 4.45
CA ILE A 91 9.43 -1.93 5.69
C ILE A 91 10.09 -3.28 5.41
N ARG A 92 10.97 -3.75 6.29
CA ARG A 92 11.50 -5.11 6.24
C ARG A 92 10.64 -6.04 7.08
N ILE A 93 10.33 -7.20 6.53
CA ILE A 93 9.62 -8.28 7.21
C ILE A 93 10.55 -9.49 7.27
N HIS A 94 10.76 -9.99 8.48
CA HIS A 94 11.23 -11.34 8.71
C HIS A 94 10.02 -12.18 9.13
N GLY A 95 9.84 -13.34 8.51
CA GLY A 95 8.69 -14.17 8.79
C GLY A 95 8.85 -15.61 8.39
N GLU A 96 7.82 -16.39 8.65
CA GLU A 96 7.74 -17.80 8.36
C GLU A 96 6.69 -18.05 7.26
N LEU A 97 7.17 -18.45 6.09
CA LEU A 97 6.35 -18.82 4.94
C LEU A 97 5.84 -20.26 5.10
N THR A 98 4.55 -20.46 4.90
CA THR A 98 3.99 -21.81 4.74
C THR A 98 4.14 -22.24 3.28
N THR A 99 4.95 -23.27 3.04
CA THR A 99 5.16 -23.85 1.70
C THR A 99 3.98 -24.76 1.31
N ASN A 100 3.89 -25.10 0.02
CA ASN A 100 2.82 -25.97 -0.51
C ASN A 100 2.75 -27.34 0.19
N ASN A 101 3.86 -27.81 0.75
CA ASN A 101 3.97 -29.09 1.44
C ASN A 101 3.69 -28.96 2.96
N GLY A 102 3.13 -27.83 3.41
CA GLY A 102 2.86 -27.52 4.82
C GLY A 102 4.10 -27.22 5.66
N LYS A 103 5.31 -27.36 5.10
CA LYS A 103 6.56 -27.03 5.80
C LYS A 103 6.69 -25.52 5.96
N ARG A 104 7.26 -25.13 7.09
CA ARG A 104 7.57 -23.75 7.46
C ARG A 104 9.01 -23.41 7.04
N LYS A 105 9.19 -22.23 6.45
CA LYS A 105 10.49 -21.72 6.01
C LYS A 105 10.62 -20.26 6.38
N ARG A 106 11.76 -19.87 6.96
CA ARG A 106 12.08 -18.46 7.19
C ARG A 106 12.29 -17.72 5.88
N ILE A 107 11.71 -16.55 5.77
CA ILE A 107 11.81 -15.66 4.61
C ILE A 107 12.03 -14.23 5.08
N ASN A 108 12.76 -13.46 4.28
CA ASN A 108 12.98 -12.04 4.49
C ASN A 108 12.65 -11.28 3.20
N PHE A 109 11.91 -10.19 3.32
CA PHE A 109 11.59 -9.34 2.18
C PHE A 109 11.35 -7.89 2.61
N ASN A 110 11.59 -6.97 1.68
CA ASN A 110 11.13 -5.59 1.80
C ASN A 110 9.70 -5.50 1.25
N LEU A 111 8.80 -4.88 2.00
CA LEU A 111 7.40 -4.69 1.64
C LEU A 111 7.10 -3.20 1.46
N ALA A 112 6.74 -2.80 0.24
CA ALA A 112 6.09 -1.52 -0.05
C ALA A 112 4.58 -1.66 0.23
N PHE A 113 4.21 -1.60 1.51
CA PHE A 113 2.95 -2.11 2.05
C PHE A 113 1.69 -1.42 1.48
N ASP A 114 1.65 -0.10 1.34
CA ASP A 114 0.45 0.59 0.83
C ASP A 114 0.20 0.17 -0.63
N LYS A 115 1.25 0.15 -1.46
CA LYS A 115 1.16 -0.32 -2.86
C LYS A 115 0.84 -1.80 -2.97
N ALA A 116 1.32 -2.62 -2.03
CA ALA A 116 0.99 -4.04 -2.00
C ALA A 116 -0.50 -4.25 -1.67
N ILE A 117 -1.07 -3.44 -0.78
CA ILE A 117 -2.48 -3.50 -0.34
C ILE A 117 -3.43 -2.94 -1.41
N GLU A 118 -3.07 -1.81 -2.00
CA GLU A 118 -3.95 -1.04 -2.89
C GLU A 118 -3.75 -1.41 -4.36
N GLY A 119 -2.59 -1.97 -4.71
CA GLY A 119 -2.08 -1.97 -6.07
C GLY A 119 -1.44 -0.64 -6.43
N PHE A 120 -1.02 -0.50 -7.69
CA PHE A 120 -0.44 0.76 -8.19
C PHE A 120 -0.62 0.84 -9.70
N GLN A 121 -0.98 2.00 -10.26
CA GLN A 121 -1.06 2.21 -11.72
C GLN A 121 -1.95 1.18 -12.45
N GLY A 122 -3.05 0.77 -11.81
CA GLY A 122 -3.99 -0.24 -12.33
C GLY A 122 -3.47 -1.67 -12.30
N MET A 123 -2.38 -1.95 -11.58
CA MET A 123 -2.01 -3.30 -11.18
C MET A 123 -2.85 -3.74 -9.97
N ALA A 124 -3.14 -5.03 -9.88
CA ALA A 124 -3.87 -5.60 -8.76
C ALA A 124 -3.06 -5.51 -7.44
N PRO A 125 -3.72 -5.58 -6.28
CA PRO A 125 -3.05 -5.79 -4.99
C PRO A 125 -2.23 -7.10 -4.96
N GLU A 126 -1.05 -7.04 -4.35
CA GLU A 126 -0.20 -8.21 -4.09
C GLU A 126 -0.38 -8.75 -2.67
N LEU A 127 -0.91 -7.94 -1.75
CA LEU A 127 -1.27 -8.31 -0.38
C LEU A 127 -2.78 -8.27 -0.21
N ILE A 128 -3.35 -9.37 0.26
CA ILE A 128 -4.78 -9.52 0.49
C ILE A 128 -5.08 -9.01 1.90
N VAL A 129 -5.88 -7.96 1.99
CA VAL A 129 -6.40 -7.41 3.25
C VAL A 129 -7.91 -7.15 3.12
N PRO A 130 -8.65 -7.09 4.24
CA PRO A 130 -10.06 -6.70 4.24
C PRO A 130 -10.30 -5.33 3.58
N GLU A 131 -11.47 -5.18 2.95
CA GLU A 131 -11.83 -3.99 2.17
C GLU A 131 -11.81 -2.69 3.00
N GLU A 132 -12.08 -2.75 4.30
CA GLU A 132 -12.03 -1.57 5.18
C GLU A 132 -10.62 -1.01 5.36
N PHE A 133 -9.58 -1.80 5.09
CA PHE A 133 -8.18 -1.39 5.19
C PHE A 133 -7.56 -1.01 3.85
N LYS A 134 -8.28 -1.23 2.75
CA LYS A 134 -7.91 -0.66 1.46
C LYS A 134 -8.26 0.82 1.53
N ASN A 135 -7.28 1.70 1.34
CA ASN A 135 -7.53 3.12 1.42
C ASN A 135 -8.53 3.51 0.32
N LYS A 136 -9.76 3.85 0.72
CA LYS A 136 -10.78 4.37 -0.21
C LYS A 136 -10.48 5.80 -0.64
N SER A 137 -9.55 6.47 0.04
CA SER A 137 -9.20 7.87 -0.19
C SER A 137 -7.72 8.04 -0.48
N GLN A 138 -7.38 7.88 -1.75
CA GLN A 138 -6.79 8.92 -2.60
C GLN A 138 -6.45 8.21 -3.90
N ASN A 139 -7.35 8.26 -4.89
CA ASN A 139 -6.82 8.31 -6.23
C ASN A 139 -5.98 9.59 -6.24
N SER A 140 -4.66 9.46 -6.12
CA SER A 140 -3.81 10.62 -6.32
C SER A 140 -4.12 11.15 -7.72
N ALA A 141 -4.00 12.46 -7.95
CA ALA A 141 -4.08 13.01 -9.30
C ALA A 141 -3.23 12.19 -10.28
N ALA A 142 -2.08 11.67 -9.82
CA ALA A 142 -1.22 10.77 -10.59
C ALA A 142 -1.88 9.43 -10.96
N ASP A 143 -2.64 8.79 -10.06
CA ASP A 143 -3.36 7.54 -10.36
C ASP A 143 -4.52 7.76 -11.34
N GLU A 144 -5.22 8.89 -11.22
CA GLU A 144 -6.26 9.27 -12.18
C GLU A 144 -5.67 9.57 -13.56
N ILE A 145 -4.52 10.26 -13.60
CA ILE A 145 -3.78 10.53 -14.84
C ILE A 145 -3.31 9.22 -15.50
N VAL A 146 -2.89 8.22 -14.72
CA VAL A 146 -2.49 6.90 -15.26
C VAL A 146 -3.69 6.16 -15.86
N LYS A 147 -4.87 6.19 -15.20
CA LYS A 147 -6.11 5.62 -15.75
C LYS A 147 -6.50 6.33 -17.05
N LEU A 148 -6.43 7.66 -17.07
CA LEU A 148 -6.65 8.49 -18.25
C LEU A 148 -5.69 8.16 -19.39
N TYR A 149 -4.41 7.94 -19.09
CA TYR A 149 -3.41 7.60 -20.11
C TYR A 149 -3.70 6.24 -20.75
N LYS A 150 -4.15 5.24 -19.98
CA LYS A 150 -4.57 3.94 -20.52
C LYS A 150 -5.76 4.08 -21.48
N LEU A 151 -6.80 4.83 -21.09
CA LEU A 151 -7.95 5.08 -21.96
C LEU A 151 -7.55 5.74 -23.28
N TYR A 152 -6.56 6.64 -23.26
CA TYR A 152 -6.01 7.25 -24.47
C TYR A 152 -5.24 6.23 -25.33
N GLN A 153 -4.37 5.41 -24.73
CA GLN A 153 -3.64 4.36 -25.44
C GLN A 153 -4.56 3.32 -26.08
N ASP A 154 -5.67 3.00 -25.41
CA ASP A 154 -6.69 2.07 -25.88
C ASP A 154 -7.62 2.70 -26.95
N GLY A 155 -7.43 3.98 -27.30
CA GLY A 155 -8.21 4.71 -28.31
C GLY A 155 -9.64 5.06 -27.87
N VAL A 156 -9.95 4.93 -26.57
CA VAL A 156 -11.28 5.18 -26.00
C VAL A 156 -11.56 6.68 -25.89
N ILE A 157 -10.53 7.49 -25.68
CA ILE A 157 -10.61 8.95 -25.59
C ILE A 157 -9.58 9.60 -26.52
N SER A 158 -9.88 10.82 -26.98
CA SER A 158 -8.96 11.57 -27.83
C SER A 158 -7.78 12.16 -27.03
N LYS A 159 -6.73 12.59 -27.74
CA LYS A 159 -5.58 13.27 -27.12
C LYS A 159 -5.98 14.58 -26.43
N GLU A 160 -6.90 15.30 -27.03
CA GLU A 160 -7.44 16.56 -26.50
C GLU A 160 -8.22 16.31 -25.20
N GLU A 161 -9.04 15.25 -25.15
CA GLU A 161 -9.78 14.85 -23.95
C GLU A 161 -8.85 14.42 -22.82
N PHE A 162 -7.78 13.69 -23.15
CA PHE A 162 -6.75 13.29 -22.21
C PHE A 162 -6.05 14.50 -21.57
N GLU A 163 -5.52 15.43 -22.37
CA GLU A 163 -4.79 16.60 -21.85
C GLU A 163 -5.71 17.55 -21.07
N ALA A 164 -6.97 17.73 -21.50
CA ALA A 164 -7.93 18.56 -20.79
C ALA A 164 -8.28 18.01 -19.39
N ARG A 165 -8.46 16.69 -19.26
CA ARG A 165 -8.75 16.05 -17.97
C ARG A 165 -7.50 15.95 -17.09
N LYS A 166 -6.34 15.65 -17.66
CA LYS A 166 -5.04 15.66 -16.95
C LYS A 166 -4.74 17.02 -16.34
N LYS A 167 -4.98 18.11 -17.08
CA LYS A 167 -4.79 19.48 -16.57
C LYS A 167 -5.65 19.76 -15.34
N LYS A 168 -6.94 19.41 -15.39
CA LYS A 168 -7.87 19.58 -14.25
C LYS A 168 -7.43 18.81 -13.00
N LEU A 169 -6.84 17.63 -13.19
CA LEU A 169 -6.36 16.80 -12.08
C LEU A 169 -5.06 17.31 -11.46
N LEU A 170 -4.21 17.99 -12.24
CA LEU A 170 -2.96 18.60 -11.74
C LEU A 170 -3.20 19.93 -11.01
N GLU A 171 -4.38 20.53 -11.19
CA GLU A 171 -4.78 21.81 -10.58
C GLU A 171 -5.60 21.63 -9.27
N GLN A 172 -5.90 20.39 -8.87
CA GLN A 172 -6.54 20.03 -7.59
C GLN A 172 -5.51 19.82 -6.48
#